data_AF-A0A9D4CHP2-F1
#
_entry.id   AF-A0A9D4CHP2-F1
#
_cell.length_a   1.000
_cell.length_b   1.000
_cell.length_c   1.000
_cell.angle_alpha   90.00
_cell.angle_beta   90.00
_cell.angle_gamma   90.00
#
_symmetry.space_group_name_H-M   'P 1'
#
loop_
_entity.id
_entity.type
_entity.pdbx_description
1 polymer ?
#
loop_
_entity_poly.entity_id
_entity_poly.type
_entity_poly.pdbx_seq_one_letter_code
_entity_poly.pdbx_strand_id
1 'polypeptide(L)'
;MTEPTRWRGSNDPSVLDLIITADENAIEEIEFQSPLGKSDHSAILFRYKYKVKLKKKITRDNIVTKSGFQCEKKSDKGRQLKLN
;
A
#
# COMPACT_ATOMS: atom_id res chain seq x y z
N MET A 1 -3.07 20.98 -8.67
CA MET A 1 -1.82 20.83 -9.44
C MET A 1 -1.69 22.00 -10.39
N THR A 2 -0.54 22.65 -10.41
CA THR A 2 -0.27 23.81 -11.28
C THR A 2 0.90 23.57 -12.24
N GLU A 3 1.64 22.48 -12.05
CA GLU A 3 2.77 22.12 -12.89
C GLU A 3 2.29 21.31 -14.10
N PRO A 4 2.87 21.54 -15.29
CA PRO A 4 2.56 20.73 -16.46
C PRO A 4 2.86 19.26 -16.18
N THR A 5 2.11 18.37 -16.80
CA THR A 5 2.34 16.92 -16.67
C THR A 5 2.65 16.30 -18.02
N ARG A 6 2.51 17.06 -19.11
CA ARG A 6 2.77 16.60 -20.48
C ARG A 6 3.68 17.54 -21.25
N TRP A 7 4.69 16.95 -21.90
CA TRP A 7 5.64 17.61 -22.79
C TRP A 7 5.80 16.83 -24.08
N ARG A 8 5.21 17.33 -25.19
CA ARG A 8 5.27 16.65 -26.50
C ARG A 8 5.97 17.50 -27.55
N GLY A 9 7.25 17.22 -27.78
CA GLY A 9 8.04 17.88 -28.82
C GLY A 9 8.12 19.39 -28.59
N SER A 10 7.67 20.17 -29.56
CA SER A 10 7.60 21.64 -29.52
C SER A 10 6.26 22.20 -29.06
N ASN A 11 5.34 21.35 -28.58
CA ASN A 11 4.07 21.83 -28.04
C ASN A 11 4.26 22.46 -26.66
N ASP A 12 3.40 23.44 -26.36
CA ASP A 12 3.36 24.05 -25.03
C ASP A 12 3.04 22.99 -23.96
N PRO A 13 3.77 23.01 -22.81
CA PRO A 13 3.49 22.13 -21.70
C PRO A 13 2.06 22.29 -21.20
N SER A 14 1.39 21.17 -20.89
CA SER A 14 -0.01 21.19 -20.44
C SER A 14 -0.22 20.39 -19.15
N VAL A 15 -1.14 20.85 -18.32
CA VAL A 15 -1.62 20.16 -17.12
C VAL A 15 -2.80 19.29 -17.52
N LEU A 16 -2.59 17.99 -17.69
CA LEU A 16 -3.64 17.07 -18.16
C LEU A 16 -3.95 15.94 -17.17
N ASP A 17 -3.09 15.74 -16.16
CA ASP A 17 -3.27 14.70 -15.16
C ASP A 17 -3.80 15.29 -13.85
N LEU A 18 -4.79 14.61 -13.25
CA LEU A 18 -5.50 15.07 -12.06
C LEU A 18 -5.54 13.96 -11.01
N ILE A 19 -5.23 14.30 -9.76
CA ILE A 19 -5.50 13.46 -8.60
C ILE A 19 -6.76 13.98 -7.91
N ILE A 20 -7.79 13.14 -7.83
CA ILE A 20 -9.06 13.45 -7.17
C ILE A 20 -9.18 12.57 -5.92
N THR A 21 -9.37 13.20 -4.76
CA THR A 21 -9.54 12.54 -3.46
C THR A 21 -10.76 13.09 -2.73
N ALA A 22 -11.37 12.28 -1.89
CA ALA A 22 -12.48 12.72 -1.03
C ALA A 22 -12.01 13.54 0.18
N ASP A 23 -10.74 13.40 0.56
CA ASP A 23 -10.09 14.13 1.66
C ASP A 23 -8.78 14.70 1.13
N GLU A 24 -8.64 16.02 1.19
CA GLU A 24 -7.43 16.75 0.76
C GLU A 24 -6.19 16.36 1.58
N ASN A 25 -6.37 15.95 2.83
CA ASN A 25 -5.29 15.53 3.72
C ASN A 25 -4.87 14.06 3.50
N ALA A 26 -5.54 13.35 2.59
CA ALA A 26 -5.19 11.97 2.27
C ALA A 26 -3.98 11.86 1.33
N ILE A 27 -3.58 12.96 0.68
CA ILE A 27 -2.43 12.99 -0.24
C ILE A 27 -1.28 13.75 0.43
N GLU A 28 -0.08 13.20 0.39
CA GLU A 28 1.16 13.84 0.85
C GLU A 28 2.28 13.63 -0.17
N GLU A 29 3.32 14.48 -0.08
CA GLU A 29 4.58 14.32 -0.83
C GLU A 29 4.36 14.12 -2.33
N ILE A 30 3.68 15.07 -2.98
CA ILE A 30 3.50 15.02 -4.43
C ILE A 30 4.82 15.39 -5.12
N GLU A 31 5.32 14.50 -5.96
CA GLU A 31 6.53 14.68 -6.77
C GLU A 31 6.23 14.42 -8.25
N PHE A 32 6.82 15.23 -9.12
CA PHE A 32 6.79 15.02 -10.57
C PHE A 32 8.13 14.46 -11.03
N GLN A 33 8.10 13.25 -11.59
CA GLN A 33 9.27 12.55 -12.08
C GLN A 33 9.30 12.53 -13.60
N SER A 34 10.50 12.28 -14.15
CA SER A 34 10.70 12.11 -15.58
C SER A 34 9.72 11.07 -16.16
N PRO A 35 9.24 11.26 -17.40
CA PRO A 35 8.39 10.30 -18.07
C PRO A 35 8.96 8.88 -18.04
N LEU A 36 8.09 7.89 -17.87
CA LEU A 36 8.49 6.49 -17.90
C LEU A 36 8.65 6.03 -19.35
N GLY A 37 9.87 5.64 -19.73
CA GLY A 37 10.17 5.09 -21.05
C GLY A 37 9.98 6.12 -22.18
N LYS A 38 9.01 5.86 -23.07
CA LYS A 38 8.69 6.72 -24.24
C LYS A 38 7.44 7.59 -24.04
N SER A 39 6.92 7.66 -22.81
CA SER A 39 5.79 8.51 -22.46
C SER A 39 6.15 10.00 -22.67
N ASP A 40 5.20 10.80 -23.16
CA ASP A 40 5.27 12.25 -23.16
C ASP A 40 4.65 12.87 -21.89
N HIS A 41 4.14 12.04 -20.98
CA HIS A 41 3.64 12.45 -19.67
C HIS A 41 4.66 12.15 -18.57
N SER A 42 4.89 13.13 -17.70
CA SER A 42 5.64 13.00 -16.45
C SER A 42 4.91 12.09 -15.47
N ALA A 43 5.69 11.31 -14.72
CA ALA A 43 5.13 10.45 -13.70
C ALA A 43 4.81 11.27 -12.44
N ILE A 44 3.62 11.08 -11.88
CA ILE A 44 3.23 11.70 -10.62
C ILE A 44 3.37 10.67 -9.51
N LEU A 45 4.26 10.92 -8.55
CA LEU A 45 4.44 10.12 -7.37
C LEU A 45 3.82 10.84 -6.17
N PHE A 46 3.10 10.12 -5.31
CA PHE A 46 2.54 10.68 -4.09
C PHE A 46 2.30 9.58 -3.05
N ARG A 47 2.23 10.00 -1.78
CA ARG A 47 1.90 9.13 -0.65
C ARG A 47 0.42 9.27 -0.30
N TYR A 48 -0.29 8.13 -0.25
CA TYR A 48 -1.72 8.13 0.11
C TYR A 48 -1.94 7.60 1.53
N LYS A 49 -2.52 8.44 2.40
CA LYS A 49 -2.91 8.11 3.78
C LYS A 49 -4.35 7.65 3.83
N TYR A 50 -4.58 6.46 4.38
CA TYR A 50 -5.93 5.92 4.56
C TYR A 50 -6.06 5.12 5.84
N LYS A 51 -7.27 5.14 6.42
CA LYS A 51 -7.61 4.35 7.62
C LYS A 51 -8.35 3.09 7.20
N VAL A 52 -7.77 1.93 7.51
CA VAL A 52 -8.42 0.64 7.26
C VAL A 52 -9.16 0.18 8.51
N LYS A 53 -10.45 -0.14 8.37
CA LYS A 53 -11.20 -0.89 9.38
C LYS A 53 -11.02 -2.38 9.11
N LEU A 54 -10.05 -3.01 9.78
CA LEU A 54 -9.87 -4.45 9.68
C LEU A 54 -11.03 -5.16 10.41
N LYS A 55 -11.81 -5.96 9.68
CA LYS A 55 -12.76 -6.89 10.29
C LYS A 55 -11.96 -8.04 10.91
N LYS A 56 -12.00 -8.18 12.24
CA LYS A 56 -11.43 -9.36 12.89
C LYS A 56 -12.10 -10.60 12.31
N LYS A 57 -11.33 -11.53 11.73
CA LYS A 57 -11.85 -12.88 11.48
C LYS A 57 -12.14 -13.48 12.85
N ILE A 58 -13.40 -13.83 13.10
CA ILE A 58 -13.75 -14.70 14.21
C ILE A 58 -13.10 -16.05 13.88
N THR A 59 -11.91 -16.33 14.42
CA THR A 59 -11.45 -17.71 14.49
C THR A 59 -12.44 -18.41 15.41
N ARG A 60 -13.14 -19.42 14.88
CA ARG A 60 -13.92 -20.35 15.70
C ARG A 60 -12.92 -21.24 16.44
N ASP A 61 -12.19 -20.66 17.37
CA ASP A 61 -11.48 -21.43 18.38
C ASP A 61 -12.57 -22.06 19.27
N ASN A 62 -12.52 -23.39 19.39
CA ASN A 62 -13.39 -24.30 20.14
C ASN A 62 -14.41 -25.10 19.30
N ILE A 63 -13.92 -25.98 18.42
CA ILE A 63 -14.59 -27.27 18.21
C ILE A 63 -14.09 -28.20 19.33
N VAL A 64 -14.89 -28.35 20.39
CA VAL A 64 -14.73 -29.45 21.35
C VAL A 64 -15.43 -30.66 20.76
N THR A 65 -14.69 -31.59 20.15
CA THR A 65 -15.19 -32.95 19.97
C THR A 65 -14.98 -33.70 21.29
N LYS A 66 -16.05 -33.81 22.09
CA LYS A 66 -16.14 -34.81 23.15
C LYS A 66 -16.18 -36.20 22.51
N SER A 67 -15.02 -36.77 22.18
CA SER A 67 -14.79 -38.22 22.11
C SER A 67 -13.30 -38.50 21.88
N GLY A 68 -12.54 -38.40 22.97
CA GLY A 68 -11.30 -39.15 23.22
C GLY A 68 -10.27 -39.27 22.10
N PHE A 69 -9.55 -38.20 21.77
CA PHE A 69 -8.14 -38.28 21.33
C PHE A 69 -7.42 -37.00 21.79
N GLN A 70 -6.45 -37.16 22.68
CA GLN A 70 -5.63 -36.06 23.20
C GLN A 70 -4.46 -35.86 22.24
N CYS A 71 -4.48 -34.78 21.44
CA CYS A 71 -3.34 -34.37 20.62
C CYS A 71 -2.56 -33.28 21.38
N GLU A 72 -1.39 -33.63 21.89
CA GLU A 72 -0.49 -32.69 22.56
C GLU A 72 0.11 -31.72 21.53
N LYS A 73 -0.22 -30.43 21.67
CA LYS A 73 0.49 -29.36 20.98
C LYS A 73 1.88 -29.23 21.63
N LYS A 74 2.92 -29.72 20.96
CA LYS A 74 4.30 -29.36 21.31
C LYS A 74 4.47 -27.85 21.14
N SER A 75 4.75 -27.15 22.24
CA SER A 75 5.17 -25.77 22.20
C SER A 75 6.62 -25.72 21.73
N ASP A 76 6.88 -25.26 20.50
CA ASP A 76 8.24 -24.94 20.06
C ASP A 76 8.70 -23.65 20.75
N LYS A 77 9.16 -23.77 22.01
CA LYS A 77 10.04 -22.80 22.64
C LYS A 77 11.47 -23.08 22.18
N GLY A 78 12.04 -22.19 21.36
CA GLY A 78 13.50 -22.01 21.33
C GLY A 78 14.12 -21.80 19.95
N ARG A 79 14.33 -20.53 19.58
CA ARG A 79 15.53 -20.09 18.85
C ARG A 79 15.87 -18.66 19.28
N GLN A 80 16.73 -18.55 20.29
CA GLN A 80 17.57 -17.36 20.45
C GLN A 80 18.61 -17.39 19.32
N LEU A 81 18.59 -16.38 18.45
CA LEU A 81 19.69 -16.13 17.52
C LEU A 81 20.83 -15.50 18.32
N LYS A 82 21.94 -16.22 18.47
CA LYS A 82 23.22 -15.64 18.88
C LYS A 82 23.79 -14.88 17.68
N LEU A 83 24.08 -13.59 17.85
CA LEU A 83 24.95 -12.84 16.95
C LEU A 83 26.40 -13.11 17.39
N ASN A 84 27.24 -13.47 16.43
CA ASN A 84 28.69 -13.57 16.60
C ASN A 84 29.33 -12.18 16.47
#